data_AF-A0A352NMA0-F1
#
_entry.id   AF-A0A352NMA0-F1
#
_cell.length_a   1.000
_cell.length_b   1.000
_cell.length_c   1.000
_cell.angle_alpha   90.00
_cell.angle_beta   90.00
_cell.angle_gamma   90.00
#
_symmetry.space_group_name_H-M   'P 1'
#
loop_
_entity.id
_entity.type
_entity.pdbx_description
1 polymer ?
#
loop_
_entity_poly.entity_id
_entity_poly.type
_entity_poly.pdbx_seq_one_letter_code
_entity_poly.pdbx_strand_id
1 'polypeptide(L)'
;MTYTRYIRSCLVLLVFLLLFTIWVHPSSAAQDGQGNILIFWTEKERLKAVTLMTAQGRGNPVGIVAIPVYIRIDEGEQRVTISEAYARMGREGLTCRLEQLFQTPIGSYLAVDQSTLEKASRVFGPIIMEGRTTSLAEVFEGSYTEGAIEPQSEVRALAARLVEPKALMKAPQVIMILTTEVRTNLGYRSIWNIYRIVELQGPGVIHKRALTGRDFYVGNRKYRDVAPDAWARALSDVTRV
;
A
#
# COMPACT_ATOMS: atom_id res chain seq x y z
N MET A 1 8.36 -11.50 -31.23
CA MET A 1 7.20 -10.67 -30.83
C MET A 1 6.55 -11.08 -29.49
N THR A 2 6.78 -12.30 -28.99
CA THR A 2 6.36 -12.75 -27.64
C THR A 2 7.17 -12.12 -26.51
N TYR A 3 8.48 -11.91 -26.71
CA TYR A 3 9.42 -11.40 -25.69
C TYR A 3 9.05 -10.01 -25.14
N THR A 4 8.59 -9.09 -25.99
CA THR A 4 8.18 -7.73 -25.60
C THR A 4 6.88 -7.69 -24.79
N ARG A 5 6.03 -8.72 -24.93
CA ARG A 5 4.83 -8.91 -24.11
C ARG A 5 5.19 -9.41 -22.71
N TYR A 6 6.02 -10.45 -22.62
CA TYR A 6 6.52 -10.96 -21.33
C TYR A 6 7.31 -9.92 -20.54
N ILE A 7 8.04 -9.03 -21.20
CA ILE A 7 8.85 -7.98 -20.58
C ILE A 7 7.98 -6.83 -20.03
N ARG A 8 6.94 -6.39 -20.75
CA ARG A 8 5.94 -5.43 -20.22
C ARG A 8 5.16 -6.00 -19.04
N SER A 9 4.79 -7.26 -19.12
CA SER A 9 4.17 -8.06 -18.07
C SER A 9 5.06 -8.17 -16.82
N CYS A 10 6.37 -8.45 -16.98
CA CYS A 10 7.33 -8.56 -15.87
C CYS A 10 7.56 -7.25 -15.10
N LEU A 11 7.06 -6.13 -15.63
CA LEU A 11 7.33 -4.81 -15.10
C LEU A 11 6.12 -4.11 -14.54
N VAL A 12 4.94 -4.39 -15.09
CA VAL A 12 3.72 -4.28 -14.29
C VAL A 12 3.90 -5.11 -13.03
N LEU A 13 4.42 -6.34 -13.12
CA LEU A 13 4.84 -7.16 -11.98
C LEU A 13 5.90 -6.49 -11.10
N LEU A 14 6.64 -5.49 -11.59
CA LEU A 14 7.74 -4.84 -10.86
C LEU A 14 7.36 -3.53 -10.22
N VAL A 15 6.49 -2.75 -10.86
CA VAL A 15 5.64 -1.75 -10.18
C VAL A 15 4.89 -2.43 -9.07
N PHE A 16 4.36 -3.61 -9.38
CA PHE A 16 3.65 -4.44 -8.45
C PHE A 16 4.60 -4.96 -7.38
N LEU A 17 5.77 -5.54 -7.67
CA LEU A 17 6.77 -5.98 -6.68
C LEU A 17 7.36 -4.79 -5.90
N LEU A 18 7.50 -3.60 -6.48
CA LEU A 18 7.75 -2.34 -5.76
C LEU A 18 6.65 -1.96 -4.79
N LEU A 19 5.42 -2.37 -5.10
CA LEU A 19 4.24 -2.30 -4.25
C LEU A 19 3.99 -3.60 -3.43
N PHE A 20 4.73 -4.72 -3.64
CA PHE A 20 4.33 -6.08 -3.23
C PHE A 20 5.46 -7.09 -2.96
N THR A 21 6.71 -6.70 -2.80
CA THR A 21 7.73 -7.71 -2.51
C THR A 21 7.38 -8.49 -1.26
N ILE A 22 7.18 -9.79 -1.44
CA ILE A 22 8.16 -10.80 -1.07
C ILE A 22 7.73 -12.15 -1.66
N TRP A 23 8.72 -12.90 -2.09
CA TRP A 23 8.80 -14.35 -2.09
C TRP A 23 9.95 -14.63 -1.09
N VAL A 24 9.98 -15.59 -0.15
CA VAL A 24 9.31 -16.89 0.08
C VAL A 24 9.42 -17.24 1.58
N HIS A 25 8.39 -17.85 2.20
CA HIS A 25 8.40 -19.17 2.86
C HIS A 25 6.96 -19.51 3.32
N PRO A 26 6.47 -20.75 3.11
CA PRO A 26 5.09 -21.12 3.41
C PRO A 26 4.94 -21.41 4.91
N SER A 27 4.34 -20.48 5.65
CA SER A 27 3.66 -20.85 6.90
C SER A 27 2.20 -21.08 6.57
N SER A 28 1.78 -22.33 6.70
CA SER A 28 0.41 -22.78 6.59
C SER A 28 -0.47 -22.08 7.62
N ALA A 29 -1.11 -20.97 7.25
CA ALA A 29 -2.33 -20.46 7.90
C ALA A 29 -2.91 -19.32 7.05
N ALA A 30 -4.00 -19.60 6.32
CA ALA A 30 -5.13 -18.69 6.10
C ALA A 30 -5.99 -19.21 4.94
N GLN A 31 -7.11 -19.85 5.26
CA GLN A 31 -8.14 -20.19 4.27
C GLN A 31 -9.37 -19.27 4.34
N ASP A 32 -9.35 -18.15 5.08
CA ASP A 32 -10.55 -17.31 5.27
C ASP A 32 -10.34 -15.78 5.14
N GLY A 33 -9.19 -15.33 4.64
CA GLY A 33 -8.85 -13.89 4.49
C GLY A 33 -8.32 -13.52 3.10
N GLN A 34 -8.65 -14.31 2.07
CA GLN A 34 -8.06 -14.19 0.73
C GLN A 34 -8.46 -12.86 0.05
N GLY A 35 -7.56 -11.88 0.11
CA GLY A 35 -7.64 -10.66 -0.69
C GLY A 35 -7.31 -9.37 0.04
N ASN A 36 -7.38 -9.36 1.39
CA ASN A 36 -7.13 -8.17 2.19
C ASN A 36 -5.71 -8.17 2.77
N ILE A 37 -5.00 -7.05 2.59
CA ILE A 37 -3.57 -6.93 2.83
C ILE A 37 -3.31 -5.59 3.53
N LEU A 38 -2.75 -5.62 4.74
CA LEU A 38 -2.31 -4.41 5.41
C LEU A 38 -0.87 -4.07 5.04
N ILE A 39 -0.63 -2.84 4.60
CA ILE A 39 0.69 -2.32 4.32
C ILE A 39 1.05 -1.30 5.41
N PHE A 40 2.08 -1.63 6.19
CA PHE A 40 2.68 -0.79 7.22
C PHE A 40 3.89 -0.09 6.64
N TRP A 41 3.86 1.23 6.63
CA TRP A 41 5.00 2.05 6.24
C TRP A 41 5.70 2.52 7.51
N THR A 42 6.93 2.09 7.70
CA THR A 42 7.70 2.40 8.91
C THR A 42 8.92 3.24 8.59
N GLU A 43 9.39 3.96 9.59
CA GLU A 43 10.72 4.54 9.63
C GLU A 43 11.37 4.06 10.92
N LYS A 44 12.28 3.10 10.78
CA LYS A 44 12.76 2.25 11.87
C LYS A 44 11.56 1.53 12.50
N GLU A 45 11.31 1.77 13.78
CA GLU A 45 10.17 1.17 14.50
C GLU A 45 8.92 2.06 14.53
N ARG A 46 9.01 3.28 13.98
CA ARG A 46 7.89 4.23 14.00
C ARG A 46 6.98 4.03 12.79
N LEU A 47 5.69 3.94 13.03
CA LEU A 47 4.68 3.88 11.97
C LEU A 47 4.46 5.27 11.32
N LYS A 48 4.65 5.37 10.01
CA LYS A 48 4.38 6.58 9.19
C LYS A 48 3.00 6.55 8.55
N ALA A 49 2.57 5.39 8.06
CA ALA A 49 1.27 5.21 7.42
C ALA A 49 0.83 3.75 7.48
N VAL A 50 -0.49 3.52 7.43
CA VAL A 50 -1.08 2.20 7.21
C VAL A 50 -1.98 2.28 6.00
N THR A 51 -2.01 1.24 5.19
CA THR A 51 -2.90 1.12 4.04
C THR A 51 -3.55 -0.24 4.04
N LEU A 52 -4.86 -0.31 3.87
CA LEU A 52 -5.57 -1.56 3.63
C LEU A 52 -5.79 -1.71 2.13
N MET A 53 -5.24 -2.75 1.54
CA MET A 53 -5.50 -3.13 0.17
C MET A 53 -6.45 -4.33 0.12
N THR A 54 -7.40 -4.31 -0.80
CA THR A 54 -8.37 -5.37 -1.01
C THR A 54 -8.43 -5.75 -2.49
N ALA A 55 -8.34 -7.05 -2.77
CA ALA A 55 -8.46 -7.61 -4.10
C ALA A 55 -9.45 -8.79 -4.06
N GLN A 56 -10.72 -8.51 -4.38
CA GLN A 56 -11.80 -9.48 -4.29
C GLN A 56 -11.87 -10.37 -5.54
N GLY A 57 -10.92 -11.30 -5.72
CA GLY A 57 -11.02 -12.31 -6.79
C GLY A 57 -10.91 -11.79 -8.23
N ARG A 58 -11.11 -12.68 -9.21
CA ARG A 58 -10.93 -12.36 -10.64
C ARG A 58 -12.05 -11.47 -11.15
N GLY A 59 -11.71 -10.28 -11.63
CA GLY A 59 -12.65 -9.38 -12.30
C GLY A 59 -12.97 -8.11 -11.52
N ASN A 60 -12.76 -8.11 -10.20
CA ASN A 60 -13.10 -6.99 -9.33
C ASN A 60 -11.94 -6.01 -9.17
N PRO A 61 -12.24 -4.73 -8.90
CA PRO A 61 -11.24 -3.72 -8.69
C PRO A 61 -10.34 -3.99 -7.49
N VAL A 62 -9.13 -3.44 -7.58
CA VAL A 62 -8.19 -3.39 -6.46
C VAL A 62 -8.48 -2.13 -5.67
N GLY A 63 -9.02 -2.30 -4.47
CA GLY A 63 -9.31 -1.21 -3.56
C GLY A 63 -8.13 -0.92 -2.62
N ILE A 64 -7.83 0.35 -2.39
CA ILE A 64 -6.78 0.81 -1.48
C ILE A 64 -7.39 1.87 -0.54
N VAL A 65 -7.40 1.59 0.75
CA VAL A 65 -7.81 2.52 1.81
C VAL A 65 -6.58 3.00 2.57
N ALA A 66 -6.22 4.27 2.42
CA ALA A 66 -5.16 4.90 3.21
C ALA A 66 -5.68 5.27 4.61
N ILE A 67 -4.96 4.85 5.64
CA ILE A 67 -5.33 5.02 7.05
C ILE A 67 -4.30 5.94 7.72
N PRO A 68 -4.61 7.24 7.87
CA PRO A 68 -3.75 8.18 8.57
C PRO A 68 -3.40 7.75 10.00
N VAL A 69 -2.13 7.90 10.39
CA VAL A 69 -1.65 7.48 11.72
C VAL A 69 -2.19 8.29 12.90
N TYR A 70 -2.71 9.49 12.63
CA TYR A 70 -3.31 10.40 13.62
C TYR A 70 -4.81 10.17 13.86
N ILE A 71 -5.41 9.17 13.21
CA ILE A 71 -6.79 8.76 13.52
C ILE A 71 -6.84 8.19 14.92
N ARG A 72 -7.83 8.62 15.71
CA ARG A 72 -8.09 8.02 17.02
C ARG A 72 -8.98 6.80 16.90
N ILE A 73 -8.62 5.78 17.66
CA ILE A 73 -9.37 4.55 17.84
C ILE A 73 -9.53 4.30 19.35
N ASP A 74 -10.62 3.64 19.72
CA ASP A 74 -10.80 3.21 21.09
C ASP A 74 -9.87 2.02 21.37
N GLU A 75 -9.23 2.01 22.54
CA GLU A 75 -8.40 0.94 23.09
C GLU A 75 -8.86 0.73 24.55
N GLY A 76 -9.85 -0.14 24.75
CA GLY A 76 -10.55 -0.24 26.02
C GLY A 76 -11.23 1.07 26.39
N GLU A 77 -10.86 1.67 27.53
CA GLU A 77 -11.39 2.95 28.00
C GLU A 77 -10.62 4.17 27.45
N GLN A 78 -9.48 3.97 26.78
CA GLN A 78 -8.66 5.05 26.27
C GLN A 78 -8.90 5.29 24.78
N ARG A 79 -8.76 6.54 24.34
CA ARG A 79 -8.65 6.89 22.91
C ARG A 79 -7.22 7.19 22.55
N VAL A 80 -6.67 6.38 21.68
CA VAL A 80 -5.28 6.48 21.20
C VAL A 80 -5.26 6.64 19.69
N THR A 81 -4.21 7.26 19.16
CA THR A 81 -3.99 7.32 17.72
C THR A 81 -3.54 5.96 17.16
N ILE A 82 -3.71 5.74 15.85
CA ILE A 82 -3.17 4.57 15.15
C ILE A 82 -1.65 4.42 15.39
N SER A 83 -0.88 5.52 15.40
CA SER A 83 0.55 5.45 15.75
C SER A 83 0.82 4.99 17.17
N GLU A 84 0.05 5.49 18.14
CA GLU A 84 0.20 5.14 19.56
C GLU A 84 -0.22 3.69 19.80
N ALA A 85 -1.31 3.25 19.17
CA ALA A 85 -1.75 1.87 19.18
C ALA A 85 -0.63 0.96 18.65
N TYR A 86 -0.09 1.24 17.46
CA TYR A 86 1.01 0.45 16.89
C TYR A 86 2.22 0.35 17.83
N ALA A 87 2.62 1.46 18.46
CA ALA A 87 3.74 1.47 19.39
C ALA A 87 3.50 0.61 20.64
N ARG A 88 2.24 0.48 21.10
CA ARG A 88 1.87 -0.29 22.30
C ARG A 88 1.69 -1.78 22.01
N MET A 89 0.91 -2.11 20.97
CA MET A 89 0.46 -3.48 20.70
C MET A 89 1.20 -4.16 19.54
N GLY A 90 2.08 -3.41 18.86
CA GLY A 90 2.78 -3.88 17.68
C GLY A 90 1.87 -4.12 16.48
N ARG A 91 2.46 -4.71 15.44
CA ARG A 91 1.80 -5.03 14.17
C ARG A 91 0.58 -5.94 14.35
N GLU A 92 0.71 -7.01 15.14
CA GLU A 92 -0.33 -8.04 15.27
C GLU A 92 -1.56 -7.51 16.00
N GLY A 93 -1.35 -6.79 17.12
CA GLY A 93 -2.45 -6.15 17.83
C GLY A 93 -3.16 -5.11 16.97
N LEU A 94 -2.40 -4.27 16.23
CA LEU A 94 -3.03 -3.26 15.38
C LEU A 94 -3.78 -3.91 14.22
N THR A 95 -3.27 -5.01 13.67
CA THR A 95 -3.98 -5.80 12.65
C THR A 95 -5.33 -6.27 13.17
N CYS A 96 -5.36 -6.94 14.33
CA CYS A 96 -6.60 -7.42 14.93
C CYS A 96 -7.59 -6.26 15.20
N ARG A 97 -7.09 -5.11 15.65
CA ARG A 97 -7.94 -3.94 15.89
C ARG A 97 -8.52 -3.36 14.59
N LEU A 98 -7.74 -3.33 13.51
CA LEU A 98 -8.22 -2.89 12.20
C LEU A 98 -9.21 -3.88 11.58
N GLU A 99 -9.03 -5.19 11.78
CA GLU A 99 -10.02 -6.20 11.35
C GLU A 99 -11.39 -5.95 11.99
N GLN A 100 -11.41 -5.61 13.28
CA GLN A 100 -12.64 -5.26 13.99
C GLN A 100 -13.28 -3.98 13.45
N LEU A 101 -12.48 -2.94 13.18
CA LEU A 101 -12.97 -1.65 12.69
C LEU A 101 -13.51 -1.74 11.25
N PHE A 102 -12.80 -2.44 10.37
CA PHE A 102 -13.24 -2.66 8.98
C PHE A 102 -14.26 -3.79 8.83
N GLN A 103 -14.50 -4.57 9.90
CA GLN A 103 -15.37 -5.75 9.89
C GLN A 103 -14.99 -6.74 8.77
N THR A 104 -13.69 -6.90 8.54
CA THR A 104 -13.16 -7.76 7.47
C THR A 104 -11.91 -8.49 7.97
N PRO A 105 -11.75 -9.79 7.65
CA PRO A 105 -10.51 -10.49 7.95
C PRO A 105 -9.37 -9.96 7.09
N ILE A 106 -8.19 -9.85 7.67
CA ILE A 106 -6.96 -9.38 7.03
C ILE A 106 -5.96 -10.53 7.08
N GLY A 107 -5.94 -11.33 6.02
CA GLY A 107 -5.11 -12.53 5.96
C GLY A 107 -3.63 -12.26 5.68
N SER A 108 -3.25 -11.03 5.33
CA SER A 108 -1.88 -10.72 4.94
C SER A 108 -1.42 -9.32 5.35
N TYR A 109 -0.11 -9.16 5.53
CA TYR A 109 0.51 -7.87 5.80
C TYR A 109 1.82 -7.69 5.04
N LEU A 110 2.23 -6.45 4.84
CA LEU A 110 3.50 -6.02 4.28
C LEU A 110 4.04 -4.91 5.17
N ALA A 111 5.27 -4.98 5.66
CA ALA A 111 5.90 -3.91 6.45
C ALA A 111 7.16 -3.43 5.74
N VAL A 112 7.11 -2.19 5.25
CA VAL A 112 8.13 -1.56 4.41
C VAL A 112 8.77 -0.41 5.19
N ASP A 113 10.08 -0.51 5.40
CA ASP A 113 10.85 0.58 6.01
C ASP A 113 11.21 1.64 4.97
N GLN A 114 11.25 2.90 5.40
CA GLN A 114 11.64 4.05 4.58
C GLN A 114 13.03 3.85 3.97
N SER A 115 13.99 3.27 4.70
CA SER A 115 15.34 3.04 4.15
C SER A 115 15.32 2.05 2.99
N THR A 116 14.41 1.08 3.00
CA THR A 116 14.21 0.14 1.89
C THR A 116 13.61 0.85 0.68
N LEU A 117 12.62 1.72 0.89
CA LEU A 117 12.03 2.54 -0.18
C LEU A 117 13.08 3.49 -0.79
N GLU A 118 13.93 4.10 0.03
CA GLU A 118 15.03 4.97 -0.44
C GLU A 118 16.09 4.22 -1.24
N LYS A 119 16.43 2.98 -0.85
CA LYS A 119 17.33 2.12 -1.63
C LYS A 119 16.72 1.77 -2.99
N ALA A 120 15.45 1.37 -3.01
CA ALA A 120 14.74 1.08 -4.27
C ALA A 120 14.66 2.34 -5.16
N SER A 121 14.35 3.50 -4.56
CA SER A 121 14.30 4.80 -5.24
C SER A 121 15.64 5.17 -5.88
N ARG A 122 16.76 4.94 -5.18
CA ARG A 122 18.11 5.18 -5.73
C ARG A 122 18.42 4.30 -6.94
N VAL A 123 18.00 3.04 -6.94
CA VAL A 123 18.21 2.15 -8.09
C VAL A 123 17.36 2.60 -9.28
N PHE A 124 16.08 2.95 -9.04
CA PHE A 124 15.20 3.52 -10.06
C PHE A 124 15.76 4.81 -10.64
N GLY A 125 16.38 5.64 -9.81
CA GLY A 125 16.83 6.97 -10.17
C GLY A 125 15.66 7.96 -10.25
N PRO A 126 15.93 9.20 -10.68
CA PRO A 126 14.91 10.23 -10.77
C PRO A 126 13.84 9.87 -11.80
N ILE A 127 12.59 10.20 -11.48
CA ILE A 127 11.42 10.08 -12.35
C ILE A 127 10.80 11.46 -12.58
N ILE A 128 10.10 11.62 -13.70
CA ILE A 128 9.42 12.88 -14.02
C ILE A 128 7.92 12.72 -13.78
N MET A 129 7.41 13.43 -12.79
CA MET A 129 6.00 13.50 -12.43
C MET A 129 5.50 14.93 -12.64
N GLU A 130 4.43 15.13 -13.41
CA GLU A 130 3.86 16.47 -13.70
C GLU A 130 4.91 17.51 -14.13
N GLY A 131 5.89 17.09 -14.96
CA GLY A 131 6.98 17.94 -15.44
C GLY A 131 8.08 18.24 -14.41
N ARG A 132 8.02 17.69 -13.20
CA ARG A 132 9.03 17.85 -12.14
C ARG A 132 9.88 16.58 -12.01
N THR A 133 11.18 16.77 -11.87
CA THR A 133 12.11 15.71 -11.50
C THR A 133 11.94 15.41 -10.01
N THR A 134 11.59 14.17 -9.67
CA THR A 134 11.37 13.71 -8.30
C THR A 134 11.91 12.29 -8.13
N SER A 135 11.95 11.78 -6.91
CA SER A 135 12.30 10.39 -6.61
C SER A 135 11.07 9.53 -6.34
N LEU A 136 11.21 8.21 -6.50
CA LEU A 136 10.14 7.27 -6.16
C LEU A 136 9.67 7.45 -4.71
N ALA A 137 10.62 7.66 -3.80
CA ALA A 137 10.34 7.88 -2.38
C ALA A 137 9.50 9.15 -2.14
N GLU A 138 9.85 10.27 -2.79
CA GLU A 138 9.11 11.53 -2.67
C GLU A 138 7.68 11.44 -3.21
N VAL A 139 7.47 10.67 -4.28
CA VAL A 139 6.13 10.37 -4.82
C VAL A 139 5.31 9.57 -3.81
N PHE A 140 5.89 8.54 -3.21
CA PHE A 140 5.20 7.73 -2.21
C PHE A 140 4.88 8.53 -0.93
N GLU A 141 5.74 9.46 -0.54
CA GLU A 141 5.52 10.34 0.61
C GLU A 141 4.55 11.49 0.31
N GLY A 142 4.23 11.73 -0.96
CA GLY A 142 3.42 12.87 -1.39
C GLY A 142 4.13 14.21 -1.16
N SER A 143 5.46 14.21 -1.00
CA SER A 143 6.28 15.39 -0.66
C SER A 143 6.79 16.14 -1.90
N TYR A 144 6.56 15.61 -3.10
CA TYR A 144 7.00 16.24 -4.36
C TYR A 144 6.11 17.40 -4.85
N THR A 145 4.94 17.60 -4.24
CA THR A 145 4.06 18.74 -4.54
C THR A 145 3.51 19.38 -3.28
N GLU A 146 3.26 20.69 -3.35
CA GLU A 146 2.68 21.48 -2.25
C GLU A 146 1.14 21.44 -2.24
N GLY A 147 0.51 20.72 -3.18
CA GLY A 147 -0.94 20.68 -3.38
C GLY A 147 -1.54 19.29 -3.24
N ALA A 148 -2.88 19.22 -3.07
CA ALA A 148 -3.59 17.95 -3.09
C ALA A 148 -3.62 17.40 -4.53
N ILE A 149 -2.85 16.37 -4.81
CA ILE A 149 -2.94 15.63 -6.07
C ILE A 149 -4.12 14.67 -5.98
N GLU A 150 -4.89 14.58 -7.06
CA GLU A 150 -5.89 13.53 -7.20
C GLU A 150 -5.20 12.15 -7.14
N PRO A 151 -5.49 11.30 -6.13
CA PRO A 151 -4.73 10.07 -5.90
C PRO A 151 -4.75 9.10 -7.10
N GLN A 152 -5.74 9.21 -7.99
CA GLN A 152 -5.87 8.34 -9.16
C GLN A 152 -4.99 8.78 -10.34
N SER A 153 -4.75 10.08 -10.53
CA SER A 153 -3.86 10.59 -11.58
C SER A 153 -2.40 10.29 -11.24
N GLU A 154 -2.03 10.44 -9.97
CA GLU A 154 -0.72 10.08 -9.42
C GLU A 154 -0.37 8.60 -9.66
N VAL A 155 -1.28 7.68 -9.32
CA VAL A 155 -1.07 6.23 -9.51
C VAL A 155 -0.88 5.91 -10.99
N ARG A 156 -1.63 6.56 -11.89
CA ARG A 156 -1.50 6.34 -13.34
C ARG A 156 -0.18 6.89 -13.88
N ALA A 157 0.21 8.09 -13.48
CA ALA A 157 1.47 8.70 -13.90
C ALA A 157 2.67 7.88 -13.44
N LEU A 158 2.65 7.41 -12.18
CA LEU A 158 3.68 6.54 -11.65
C LEU A 158 3.73 5.20 -12.40
N ALA A 159 2.58 4.56 -12.61
CA ALA A 159 2.51 3.31 -13.38
C ALA A 159 3.08 3.48 -14.80
N ALA A 160 2.76 4.59 -15.47
CA ALA A 160 3.26 4.91 -16.82
C ALA A 160 4.79 5.05 -16.87
N ARG A 161 5.41 5.67 -15.86
CA ARG A 161 6.87 5.81 -15.78
C ARG A 161 7.56 4.51 -15.50
N LEU A 162 6.95 3.72 -14.63
CA LEU A 162 7.55 2.46 -14.27
C LEU A 162 7.54 1.51 -15.46
N VAL A 163 6.53 1.51 -16.36
CA VAL A 163 6.46 0.73 -17.65
C VAL A 163 7.45 1.11 -18.75
N GLU A 164 8.34 2.07 -18.52
CA GLU A 164 9.34 2.47 -19.53
C GLU A 164 10.47 1.43 -19.70
N PRO A 165 11.06 1.29 -20.91
CA PRO A 165 12.19 0.38 -21.17
C PRO A 165 13.43 0.58 -20.27
N LYS A 166 13.68 1.81 -19.82
CA LYS A 166 14.76 2.08 -18.86
C LYS A 166 14.38 1.61 -17.45
N ALA A 167 13.09 1.78 -17.12
CA ALA A 167 12.37 1.13 -16.05
C ALA A 167 12.72 -0.37 -15.92
N LEU A 168 12.49 -1.04 -17.04
CA LEU A 168 12.61 -2.49 -17.26
C LEU A 168 13.96 -3.10 -16.91
N MET A 169 15.05 -2.35 -17.12
CA MET A 169 16.39 -2.88 -16.90
C MET A 169 16.80 -2.85 -15.42
N LYS A 170 16.27 -1.91 -14.64
CA LYS A 170 16.58 -1.70 -13.21
C LYS A 170 15.77 -2.59 -12.29
N ALA A 171 14.82 -3.25 -12.89
CA ALA A 171 13.72 -3.90 -12.28
C ALA A 171 14.17 -5.08 -11.37
N PRO A 172 15.03 -6.01 -11.83
CA PRO A 172 15.47 -7.15 -11.01
C PRO A 172 16.19 -6.73 -9.72
N GLN A 173 17.04 -5.69 -9.79
CA GLN A 173 17.78 -5.18 -8.64
C GLN A 173 16.84 -4.62 -7.56
N VAL A 174 15.73 -4.01 -7.99
CA VAL A 174 14.76 -3.42 -7.08
C VAL A 174 13.89 -4.49 -6.43
N ILE A 175 13.50 -5.52 -7.20
CA ILE A 175 12.88 -6.71 -6.61
C ILE A 175 13.80 -7.28 -5.53
N MET A 176 15.09 -7.41 -5.81
CA MET A 176 16.05 -7.99 -4.88
C MET A 176 16.06 -7.26 -3.54
N ILE A 177 16.30 -5.94 -3.54
CA ILE A 177 16.32 -5.09 -2.33
C ILE A 177 15.06 -5.31 -1.50
N LEU A 178 13.92 -5.24 -2.17
CA LEU A 178 12.64 -5.28 -1.51
C LEU A 178 12.29 -6.70 -1.01
N THR A 179 12.68 -7.76 -1.72
CA THR A 179 12.51 -9.14 -1.24
C THR A 179 13.38 -9.47 -0.02
N THR A 180 14.54 -8.83 0.12
CA THR A 180 15.47 -9.09 1.23
C THR A 180 15.21 -8.24 2.47
N GLU A 181 14.57 -7.08 2.33
CA GLU A 181 14.48 -6.09 3.41
C GLU A 181 13.05 -5.82 3.91
N VAL A 182 12.01 -6.26 3.18
CA VAL A 182 10.62 -6.09 3.60
C VAL A 182 10.18 -7.28 4.48
N ARG A 183 9.26 -7.06 5.42
CA ARG A 183 8.66 -8.14 6.24
C ARG A 183 7.22 -8.42 5.80
N THR A 184 6.84 -9.66 5.48
CA THR A 184 5.47 -10.04 5.07
C THR A 184 5.13 -11.47 5.47
N ASN A 185 3.84 -11.81 5.40
CA ASN A 185 3.33 -13.19 5.32
C ASN A 185 2.59 -13.50 3.98
N LEU A 186 2.73 -12.66 2.96
CA LEU A 186 2.09 -12.87 1.65
C LEU A 186 2.61 -14.13 0.95
N GLY A 187 1.68 -15.00 0.53
CA GLY A 187 1.99 -16.14 -0.31
C GLY A 187 2.10 -15.79 -1.80
N TYR A 188 2.85 -16.59 -2.56
CA TYR A 188 3.05 -16.41 -4.01
C TYR A 188 1.74 -16.32 -4.81
N ARG A 189 0.71 -17.05 -4.39
CA ARG A 189 -0.61 -17.06 -5.03
C ARG A 189 -1.32 -15.72 -4.92
N SER A 190 -1.21 -15.05 -3.76
CA SER A 190 -1.83 -13.74 -3.53
C SER A 190 -1.21 -12.68 -4.43
N ILE A 191 0.12 -12.65 -4.51
CA ILE A 191 0.87 -11.76 -5.40
C ILE A 191 0.49 -12.02 -6.86
N TRP A 192 0.47 -13.29 -7.27
CA TRP A 192 0.12 -13.67 -8.64
C TRP A 192 -1.32 -13.32 -9.03
N ASN A 193 -2.26 -13.46 -8.10
CA ASN A 193 -3.66 -13.11 -8.34
C ASN A 193 -3.81 -11.61 -8.58
N ILE A 194 -3.17 -10.77 -7.77
CA ILE A 194 -3.30 -9.33 -7.95
C ILE A 194 -2.56 -8.86 -9.20
N TYR A 195 -1.38 -9.44 -9.48
CA TYR A 195 -0.68 -9.25 -10.74
C TYR A 195 -1.60 -9.51 -11.94
N ARG A 196 -2.31 -10.64 -11.94
CA ARG A 196 -3.22 -11.00 -13.04
C ARG A 196 -4.38 -10.00 -13.18
N ILE A 197 -4.90 -9.46 -12.09
CA ILE A 197 -5.96 -8.45 -12.14
C ILE A 197 -5.45 -7.17 -12.84
N VAL A 198 -4.27 -6.68 -12.44
CA VAL A 198 -3.67 -5.47 -13.04
C VAL A 198 -3.21 -5.70 -14.48
N GLU A 199 -2.66 -6.87 -14.80
CA GLU A 199 -2.28 -7.21 -16.19
C GLU A 199 -3.50 -7.27 -17.11
N LEU A 200 -4.59 -7.88 -16.65
CA LEU A 200 -5.79 -8.07 -17.46
C LEU A 200 -6.62 -6.79 -17.62
N GLN A 201 -6.67 -5.95 -16.59
CA GLN A 201 -7.59 -4.80 -16.55
C GLN A 201 -6.88 -3.44 -16.57
N GLY A 202 -5.55 -3.43 -16.49
CA GLY A 202 -4.74 -2.21 -16.46
C GLY A 202 -4.73 -1.51 -15.09
N PRO A 203 -3.91 -0.45 -14.94
CA PRO A 203 -3.75 0.27 -13.67
C PRO A 203 -4.98 1.10 -13.28
N GLY A 204 -5.94 1.31 -14.19
CA GLY A 204 -7.16 2.07 -13.94
C GLY A 204 -8.16 1.40 -12.99
N VAL A 205 -7.96 0.11 -12.73
CA VAL A 205 -8.74 -0.74 -11.81
C VAL A 205 -8.35 -0.56 -10.34
N ILE A 206 -7.31 0.24 -10.08
CA ILE A 206 -6.90 0.60 -8.73
C ILE A 206 -7.70 1.82 -8.26
N HIS A 207 -8.49 1.65 -7.21
CA HIS A 207 -9.21 2.74 -6.56
C HIS A 207 -8.60 3.04 -5.20
N LYS A 208 -8.06 4.24 -5.03
CA LYS A 208 -7.44 4.70 -3.78
C LYS A 208 -8.35 5.71 -3.10
N ARG A 209 -8.63 5.51 -1.81
CA ARG A 209 -9.39 6.43 -0.96
C ARG A 209 -8.69 6.60 0.38
N ALA A 210 -8.68 7.82 0.91
CA ALA A 210 -8.23 8.06 2.27
C ALA A 210 -9.40 7.93 3.24
N LEU A 211 -9.16 7.37 4.42
CA LEU A 211 -10.18 7.32 5.46
C LEU A 211 -10.47 8.74 5.98
N THR A 212 -11.70 9.20 5.70
CA THR A 212 -12.17 10.54 6.05
C THR A 212 -12.80 10.56 7.43
N GLY A 213 -12.69 11.69 8.11
CA GLY A 213 -13.26 11.90 9.43
C GLY A 213 -13.26 13.38 9.81
N ARG A 214 -13.62 13.67 11.05
CA ARG A 214 -13.58 15.03 11.58
C ARG A 214 -12.18 15.30 12.12
N ASP A 215 -11.47 16.21 11.45
CA ASP A 215 -10.17 16.70 11.90
C ASP A 215 -10.34 17.71 13.03
N PHE A 216 -9.51 17.61 14.05
CA PHE A 216 -9.40 18.60 15.12
C PHE A 216 -7.97 18.66 15.65
N TYR A 217 -7.65 19.73 16.38
CA TYR A 217 -6.33 19.97 16.92
C TYR A 217 -6.42 20.10 18.44
N VAL A 218 -5.51 19.44 19.15
CA VAL A 218 -5.31 19.64 20.59
C VAL A 218 -3.87 20.08 20.77
N GLY A 219 -3.68 21.36 21.12
CA GLY A 219 -2.36 22.00 21.07
C GLY A 219 -1.81 21.99 19.63
N ASN A 220 -0.56 21.54 19.46
CA ASN A 220 0.10 21.43 18.15
C ASN A 220 -0.03 20.03 17.51
N ARG A 221 -0.98 19.21 17.96
CA ARG A 221 -1.19 17.85 17.45
C ARG A 221 -2.52 17.76 16.70
N LYS A 222 -2.45 17.21 15.49
CA LYS A 222 -3.62 16.90 14.66
C LYS A 222 -4.19 15.55 15.07
N TYR A 223 -5.51 15.46 15.15
CA TYR A 223 -6.27 14.24 15.40
C TYR A 223 -7.40 14.13 14.39
N ARG A 224 -7.84 12.88 14.13
CA ARG A 224 -9.03 12.60 13.32
C ARG A 224 -9.93 11.59 14.03
N ASP A 225 -11.17 11.98 14.24
CA ASP A 225 -12.20 11.04 14.69
C ASP A 225 -12.97 10.53 13.48
N VAL A 226 -13.06 9.21 13.36
CA VAL A 226 -13.75 8.52 12.26
C VAL A 226 -15.01 7.87 12.81
N ALA A 227 -16.16 8.13 12.18
CA ALA A 227 -17.41 7.50 12.58
C ALA A 227 -17.34 5.98 12.36
N PRO A 228 -17.97 5.13 13.22
CA PRO A 228 -17.87 3.68 13.10
C PRO A 228 -18.27 3.14 11.72
N ASP A 229 -19.29 3.73 11.10
CA ASP A 229 -19.78 3.34 9.77
C ASP A 229 -18.86 3.79 8.62
N ALA A 230 -17.96 4.76 8.84
CA ALA A 230 -17.06 5.27 7.81
C ALA A 230 -15.95 4.26 7.45
N TRP A 231 -15.58 3.37 8.37
CA TRP A 231 -14.59 2.30 8.12
C TRP A 231 -15.10 1.32 7.06
N ALA A 232 -16.29 0.74 7.27
CA ALA A 232 -16.92 -0.17 6.32
C ALA A 232 -17.29 0.52 5.00
N ARG A 233 -17.76 1.77 5.05
CA ARG A 233 -18.04 2.56 3.84
C ARG A 233 -16.81 2.81 2.99
N ALA A 234 -15.68 3.19 3.59
CA ALA A 234 -14.44 3.41 2.85
C ALA A 234 -13.97 2.15 2.11
N LEU A 235 -14.18 0.97 2.68
CA LEU A 235 -13.90 -0.31 2.03
C LEU A 235 -14.90 -0.62 0.91
N SER A 236 -16.19 -0.39 1.13
CA SER A 236 -17.23 -0.53 0.10
C SER A 236 -16.98 0.38 -1.10
N ASP A 237 -16.58 1.61 -0.87
CA ASP A 237 -16.35 2.62 -1.91
C ASP A 237 -15.20 2.24 -2.87
N VAL A 238 -14.23 1.46 -2.40
CA VAL A 238 -13.10 1.01 -3.21
C VAL A 238 -13.30 -0.38 -3.82
N THR A 239 -14.40 -1.07 -3.48
CA THR A 239 -14.71 -2.43 -3.93
C THR A 239 -15.95 -2.54 -4.81
N ARG A 240 -16.90 -1.60 -4.71
CA ARG A 240 -18.12 -1.55 -5.53
C ARG A 240 -17.99 -0.43 -6.57
N VAL A 241 -17.54 -0.80 -7.77
CA VAL A 241 -17.65 0.02 -8.98
C VAL A 241 -18.47 -0.73 -10.00
#